data_AF-A0A554M969-F1
#
_entry.id   AF-A0A554M969-F1
#
_cell.length_a   1.000
_cell.length_b   1.000
_cell.length_c   1.000
_cell.angle_alpha   90.00
_cell.angle_beta   90.00
_cell.angle_gamma   90.00
#
_symmetry.space_group_name_H-M   'P 1'
#
loop_
_entity.id
_entity.type
_entity.pdbx_description
1 polymer ?
#
loop_
_entity_poly.entity_id
_entity_poly.type
_entity_poly.pdbx_seq_one_letter_code
_entity_poly.pdbx_strand_id
1 'polypeptide(L)'
;MNLFRRGKARIKKIQTKSGELEAPFFMPDATRGFVKSLSGKDLEEAGVVPMVVNTYHLFLRPEMDLIKRSGGIHKFMNWNGPLLSDSGGYQVFSLIHKNPKMGKITDDGAEFRSPLSGKKHYITPEKAIQIQFDLGVDMMVCLDDPPPNSYTKEKIEAAVERTLAWARRCMIEYKKQIKERKIEKENRPLIFCVIQGGEYLDLRKKCVEELIEIGLSEEGGPAMRWDGYGFGARHVDSEGNFLAEVLEYTADLIPENSLRFALGIGTPEDIVRSVQFGWDMFDCVIPTREARHGRIFLWKSNDLNGDFYETINISNSKFKDDFNPIEKECI
;
A
#
# COMPACT_ATOMS: atom_id res chain seq x y z
N MET A 1 -17.29 12.71 -5.70
CA MET A 1 -17.35 11.23 -5.66
C MET A 1 -18.81 10.81 -5.57
N ASN A 2 -19.29 10.05 -6.56
CA ASN A 2 -20.57 9.35 -6.44
C ASN A 2 -20.30 8.05 -5.68
N LEU A 3 -21.05 7.81 -4.59
CA LEU A 3 -20.90 6.64 -3.71
C LEU A 3 -22.15 5.77 -3.85
N PHE A 4 -21.97 4.52 -4.27
CA PHE A 4 -23.02 3.49 -4.25
C PHE A 4 -22.69 2.44 -3.19
N ARG A 5 -23.72 1.91 -2.50
CA ARG A 5 -23.54 1.00 -1.36
C ARG A 5 -24.42 -0.23 -1.42
N ARG A 6 -23.87 -1.35 -0.95
CA ARG A 6 -24.61 -2.56 -0.53
C ARG A 6 -24.02 -3.01 0.81
N GLY A 7 -24.74 -2.77 1.91
CA GLY A 7 -24.16 -2.88 3.25
C GLY A 7 -23.06 -1.83 3.47
N LYS A 8 -21.92 -2.24 4.05
CA LYS A 8 -20.74 -1.37 4.21
C LYS A 8 -19.87 -1.31 2.94
N ALA A 9 -20.05 -2.22 1.98
CA ALA A 9 -19.31 -2.23 0.71
C ALA A 9 -19.60 -0.98 -0.12
N ARG A 10 -18.56 -0.45 -0.78
CA ARG A 10 -18.57 0.88 -1.40
C ARG A 10 -18.05 0.81 -2.82
N ILE A 11 -18.73 1.51 -3.72
CA ILE A 11 -18.21 1.80 -5.06
C ILE A 11 -17.84 3.27 -5.13
N LYS A 12 -16.60 3.56 -5.53
CA LYS A 12 -16.02 4.90 -5.54
C LYS A 12 -15.22 5.15 -6.80
N LYS A 13 -15.55 6.21 -7.52
CA LYS A 13 -14.76 6.74 -8.64
C LYS A 13 -13.67 7.67 -8.14
N ILE A 14 -12.44 7.44 -8.58
CA ILE A 14 -11.25 8.16 -8.12
C ILE A 14 -10.57 8.72 -9.36
N GLN A 15 -10.38 10.04 -9.37
CA GLN A 15 -9.65 10.71 -10.44
C GLN A 15 -8.19 10.82 -10.03
N THR A 16 -7.31 10.40 -10.93
CA THR A 16 -5.87 10.69 -10.86
C THR A 16 -5.43 11.41 -12.12
N LYS A 17 -4.21 11.96 -12.13
CA LYS A 17 -3.63 12.59 -13.33
C LYS A 17 -3.37 11.59 -14.46
N SER A 18 -3.21 10.30 -14.15
CA SER A 18 -2.91 9.22 -15.12
C SER A 18 -4.10 8.29 -15.41
N GLY A 19 -5.31 8.62 -14.94
CA GLY A 19 -6.52 7.84 -15.24
C GLY A 19 -7.60 7.88 -14.15
N GLU A 20 -8.76 7.31 -14.47
CA GLU A 20 -9.86 7.06 -13.51
C GLU A 20 -9.71 5.64 -12.94
N LEU A 21 -10.00 5.49 -11.65
CA LEU A 21 -10.09 4.20 -10.96
C LEU A 21 -11.50 4.03 -10.39
N GLU A 22 -11.99 2.79 -10.37
CA GLU A 22 -13.20 2.41 -9.67
C GLU A 22 -12.86 1.42 -8.55
N ALA A 23 -13.13 1.82 -7.31
CA ALA A 23 -13.00 0.94 -6.15
C ALA A 23 -14.25 0.05 -5.97
N PRO A 24 -14.08 -1.19 -5.46
CA PRO A 24 -12.83 -1.74 -4.97
C PRO A 24 -11.88 -2.22 -6.08
N PHE A 25 -10.56 -2.06 -5.87
CA PHE A 25 -9.55 -2.54 -6.82
C PHE A 25 -8.31 -3.13 -6.12
N PHE A 26 -7.61 -4.00 -6.85
CA PHE A 26 -6.37 -4.65 -6.43
C PHE A 26 -5.18 -4.12 -7.24
N MET A 27 -4.06 -3.88 -6.59
CA MET A 27 -2.81 -3.42 -7.19
C MET A 27 -1.73 -4.49 -7.07
N PRO A 28 -1.19 -5.03 -8.18
CA PRO A 28 0.02 -5.83 -8.12
C PRO A 28 1.25 -4.96 -7.81
N ASP A 29 2.23 -5.55 -7.12
CA ASP A 29 3.48 -4.87 -6.77
C ASP A 29 4.49 -4.94 -7.94
N ALA A 30 4.78 -3.77 -8.51
CA ALA A 30 5.83 -3.51 -9.46
C ALA A 30 7.12 -3.09 -8.72
N THR A 31 7.64 -3.98 -7.87
CA THR A 31 8.68 -3.71 -6.86
C THR A 31 9.90 -2.92 -7.37
N ARG A 32 10.29 -3.06 -8.64
CA ARG A 32 11.44 -2.36 -9.25
C ARG A 32 11.09 -1.64 -10.54
N GLY A 33 9.84 -1.20 -10.68
CA GLY A 33 9.32 -0.65 -11.92
C GLY A 33 8.89 -1.72 -12.93
N PHE A 34 8.62 -2.94 -12.48
CA PHE A 34 8.00 -3.99 -13.29
C PHE A 34 7.35 -5.04 -12.37
N VAL A 35 6.29 -5.66 -12.85
CA VAL A 35 5.68 -6.83 -12.21
C VAL A 35 6.44 -8.06 -12.66
N LYS A 36 6.89 -8.89 -11.70
CA LYS A 36 7.77 -10.02 -12.01
C LYS A 36 7.10 -11.00 -12.98
N SER A 37 7.85 -11.37 -14.03
CA SER A 37 7.46 -12.31 -15.08
C SER A 37 6.38 -11.85 -16.05
N LEU A 38 5.96 -10.58 -15.99
CA LEU A 38 4.92 -10.03 -16.88
C LEU A 38 5.45 -8.78 -17.60
N SER A 39 5.05 -8.64 -18.86
CA SER A 39 5.22 -7.42 -19.65
C SER A 39 4.06 -6.43 -19.38
N GLY A 40 4.21 -5.18 -19.82
CA GLY A 40 3.12 -4.20 -19.77
C GLY A 40 1.87 -4.68 -20.52
N LYS A 41 2.06 -5.36 -21.66
CA LYS A 41 0.96 -5.91 -22.46
C LYS A 41 0.20 -6.99 -21.69
N ASP A 42 0.90 -7.90 -21.00
CA ASP A 42 0.24 -8.95 -20.21
C ASP A 42 -0.61 -8.34 -19.08
N LEU A 43 -0.16 -7.24 -18.48
CA LEU A 43 -0.89 -6.51 -17.45
C LEU A 43 -2.14 -5.81 -18.00
N GLU A 44 -2.03 -5.18 -19.18
CA GLU A 44 -3.16 -4.56 -19.87
C GLU A 44 -4.21 -5.60 -20.26
N GLU A 45 -3.79 -6.74 -20.84
CA GLU A 45 -4.67 -7.85 -21.20
C GLU A 45 -5.35 -8.48 -19.98
N ALA A 46 -4.65 -8.56 -18.84
CA ALA A 46 -5.22 -9.00 -17.56
C ALA A 46 -6.15 -7.96 -16.89
N GLY A 47 -6.35 -6.78 -17.49
CA GLY A 47 -7.21 -5.73 -16.95
C GLY A 47 -6.64 -5.03 -15.72
N VAL A 48 -5.33 -5.06 -15.49
CA VAL A 48 -4.68 -4.31 -14.41
C VAL A 48 -4.75 -2.82 -14.74
N VAL A 49 -5.31 -2.03 -13.83
CA VAL A 49 -5.43 -0.58 -14.01
C VAL A 49 -4.41 0.17 -13.13
N PRO A 50 -4.45 0.07 -11.79
CA PRO A 50 -3.38 0.61 -10.95
C PRO A 50 -2.34 -0.43 -10.54
N MET A 51 -1.12 0.04 -10.23
CA MET A 51 -0.06 -0.78 -9.62
C MET A 51 0.62 -0.04 -8.46
N VAL A 52 1.25 -0.80 -7.57
CA VAL A 52 2.15 -0.25 -6.55
C VAL A 52 3.59 -0.29 -7.06
N VAL A 53 4.34 0.78 -6.85
CA VAL A 53 5.80 0.80 -6.97
C VAL A 53 6.43 0.97 -5.61
N ASN A 54 7.61 0.37 -5.45
CA ASN A 54 8.29 0.35 -4.17
C ASN A 54 9.37 1.43 -4.08
N THR A 55 9.18 2.40 -3.19
CA THR A 55 10.11 3.51 -2.99
C THR A 55 11.47 3.01 -2.55
N TYR A 56 11.54 2.08 -1.58
CA TYR A 56 12.80 1.57 -1.04
C TYR A 56 13.67 0.94 -2.13
N HIS A 57 13.07 0.11 -2.98
CA HIS A 57 13.81 -0.57 -4.02
C HIS A 57 14.26 0.38 -5.14
N LEU A 58 13.37 1.24 -5.64
CA LEU A 58 13.70 2.20 -6.69
C LEU A 58 14.74 3.24 -6.24
N PHE A 59 14.65 3.67 -4.98
CA PHE A 59 15.61 4.56 -4.34
C PHE A 59 17.02 3.95 -4.30
N LEU A 60 17.14 2.66 -4.01
CA LEU A 60 18.43 1.97 -3.96
C LEU A 60 18.94 1.52 -5.34
N ARG A 61 18.04 1.14 -6.24
CA ARG A 61 18.36 0.69 -7.59
C ARG A 61 17.11 0.77 -8.48
N PRO A 62 17.12 1.55 -9.57
CA PRO A 62 18.29 2.09 -10.26
C PRO A 62 18.81 3.45 -9.74
N GLU A 63 18.33 3.90 -8.58
CA GLU A 63 18.56 5.25 -8.04
C GLU A 63 17.69 6.32 -8.72
N MET A 64 17.32 7.33 -7.93
CA MET A 64 16.33 8.34 -8.32
C MET A 64 16.77 9.21 -9.49
N ASP A 65 18.08 9.47 -9.63
CA ASP A 65 18.60 10.32 -10.71
C ASP A 65 18.36 9.70 -12.09
N LEU A 66 18.41 8.36 -12.19
CA LEU A 66 18.10 7.70 -13.46
C LEU A 66 16.62 7.83 -13.80
N ILE A 67 15.74 7.58 -12.82
CA ILE A 67 14.27 7.65 -13.00
C ILE A 67 13.83 9.08 -13.36
N LYS A 68 14.44 10.10 -12.75
CA LYS A 68 14.21 11.49 -13.11
C LYS A 68 14.60 11.78 -14.55
N ARG A 69 15.79 11.34 -14.97
CA ARG A 69 16.27 11.57 -16.35
C ARG A 69 15.46 10.81 -17.40
N SER A 70 14.84 9.69 -17.06
CA SER A 70 13.87 9.01 -17.95
C SER A 70 12.51 9.72 -18.03
N GLY A 71 12.30 10.78 -17.23
CA GLY A 71 11.07 11.57 -17.20
C GLY A 71 10.00 11.02 -16.26
N GLY A 72 10.41 10.39 -15.15
CA GLY A 72 9.52 9.84 -14.13
C GLY A 72 9.31 8.33 -14.24
N ILE A 73 8.65 7.75 -13.23
CA ILE A 73 8.47 6.31 -13.12
C ILE A 73 7.61 5.77 -14.26
N HIS A 74 6.50 6.43 -14.61
CA HIS A 74 5.63 6.01 -15.72
C HIS A 74 6.40 5.76 -17.03
N LYS A 75 7.25 6.71 -17.44
CA LYS A 75 8.11 6.56 -18.62
C LYS A 75 9.18 5.49 -18.45
N PHE A 76 9.75 5.37 -17.25
CA PHE A 76 10.76 4.36 -16.95
C PHE A 76 10.21 2.93 -17.11
N MET A 77 8.98 2.68 -16.66
CA MET A 77 8.32 1.38 -16.77
C MET A 77 7.45 1.21 -18.04
N ASN A 78 7.34 2.25 -18.86
CA ASN A 78 6.42 2.30 -20.00
C ASN A 78 4.98 1.95 -19.60
N TRP A 79 4.48 2.58 -18.52
CA TRP A 79 3.13 2.38 -18.00
C TRP A 79 2.35 3.69 -17.97
N ASN A 80 1.17 3.69 -18.59
CA ASN A 80 0.33 4.89 -18.70
C ASN A 80 -0.78 4.94 -17.64
N GLY A 81 -1.06 3.84 -16.94
CA GLY A 81 -2.09 3.79 -15.91
C GLY A 81 -1.64 4.38 -14.56
N PRO A 82 -2.56 4.54 -13.60
CA PRO A 82 -2.27 5.10 -12.29
C PRO A 82 -1.25 4.28 -11.48
N LEU A 83 -0.39 4.96 -10.74
CA LEU A 83 0.61 4.34 -9.86
C LEU A 83 0.50 4.87 -8.43
N LEU A 84 0.55 3.95 -7.47
CA LEU A 84 0.77 4.26 -6.06
C LEU A 84 2.23 3.98 -5.70
N SER A 85 2.84 4.86 -4.92
CA SER A 85 4.12 4.57 -4.28
C SER A 85 3.91 4.29 -2.79
N ASP A 86 4.53 3.22 -2.29
CA ASP A 86 4.69 3.07 -0.84
C ASP A 86 5.70 4.10 -0.29
N SER A 87 5.80 4.24 1.03
CA SER A 87 6.79 5.13 1.66
C SER A 87 8.21 4.56 1.67
N GLY A 88 8.36 3.26 1.37
CA GLY A 88 9.58 2.47 1.58
C GLY A 88 9.88 2.15 3.05
N GLY A 89 9.06 2.61 3.99
CA GLY A 89 9.26 2.42 5.42
C GLY A 89 9.31 0.94 5.78
N TYR A 90 8.23 0.20 5.50
CA TYR A 90 8.07 -1.19 5.91
C TYR A 90 9.29 -2.08 5.60
N GLN A 91 9.92 -1.89 4.45
CA GLN A 91 11.11 -2.64 4.03
C GLN A 91 12.34 -2.26 4.87
N VAL A 92 12.53 -0.98 5.16
CA VAL A 92 13.60 -0.49 6.05
C VAL A 92 13.39 -1.01 7.47
N PHE A 93 12.20 -0.87 8.02
CA PHE A 93 11.87 -1.33 9.37
C PHE A 93 12.00 -2.84 9.50
N SER A 94 11.45 -3.60 8.55
CA SER A 94 11.59 -5.05 8.51
C SER A 94 13.05 -5.50 8.47
N LEU A 95 13.92 -4.77 7.79
CA LEU A 95 15.36 -5.05 7.76
C LEU A 95 16.01 -4.78 9.12
N ILE A 96 15.69 -3.65 9.76
CA ILE A 96 16.23 -3.25 11.07
C ILE A 96 15.75 -4.19 12.17
N HIS A 97 14.46 -4.56 12.20
CA HIS A 97 13.91 -5.48 13.19
C HIS A 97 14.52 -6.88 13.08
N LYS A 98 14.77 -7.37 11.85
CA LYS A 98 15.45 -8.66 11.64
C LYS A 98 16.94 -8.61 11.98
N ASN A 99 17.59 -7.47 11.74
CA ASN A 99 19.01 -7.30 12.03
C ASN A 99 19.31 -5.86 12.47
N PRO A 100 19.40 -5.61 13.79
CA PRO A 100 19.68 -4.28 14.34
C PRO A 100 21.01 -3.67 13.89
N LYS A 101 21.94 -4.46 13.33
CA LYS A 101 23.19 -3.93 12.74
C LYS A 101 22.96 -3.22 11.40
N MET A 102 21.80 -3.46 10.77
CA MET A 102 21.46 -2.87 9.48
C MET A 102 20.98 -1.43 9.59
N GLY A 103 20.65 -0.94 10.78
CA GLY A 103 20.14 0.41 10.94
C GLY A 103 19.52 0.68 12.30
N LYS A 104 18.92 1.86 12.43
CA LYS A 104 18.18 2.27 13.61
C LYS A 104 17.01 3.16 13.24
N ILE A 105 15.96 3.05 14.02
CA ILE A 105 14.79 3.93 13.97
C ILE A 105 15.05 5.05 14.97
N THR A 106 14.75 6.28 14.57
CA THR A 106 14.94 7.50 15.36
C THR A 106 13.66 8.32 15.30
N ASP A 107 13.55 9.37 16.11
CA ASP A 107 12.38 10.26 16.03
C ASP A 107 12.31 11.03 14.70
N ASP A 108 13.43 11.11 13.98
CA ASP A 108 13.53 11.81 12.70
C ASP A 108 13.28 10.96 11.44
N GLY A 109 13.19 9.65 11.59
CA GLY A 109 13.14 8.70 10.49
C GLY A 109 13.94 7.45 10.79
N ALA A 110 14.55 6.86 9.76
CA ALA A 110 15.39 5.67 9.90
C ALA A 110 16.73 5.82 9.16
N GLU A 111 17.81 5.42 9.83
CA GLU A 111 19.13 5.18 9.23
C GLU A 111 19.23 3.70 8.88
N PHE A 112 19.65 3.36 7.66
CA PHE A 112 19.88 1.98 7.28
C PHE A 112 21.04 1.82 6.30
N ARG A 113 21.59 0.60 6.25
CA ARG A 113 22.61 0.21 5.29
C ARG A 113 21.97 -0.50 4.12
N SER A 114 22.30 -0.06 2.91
CA SER A 114 21.90 -0.77 1.70
C SER A 114 22.47 -2.19 1.72
N PRO A 115 21.65 -3.24 1.59
CA PRO A 115 22.14 -4.61 1.48
C PRO A 115 22.90 -4.85 0.15
N LEU A 116 22.78 -3.94 -0.81
CA LEU A 116 23.42 -4.05 -2.12
C LEU A 116 24.84 -3.48 -2.13
N SER A 117 25.06 -2.36 -1.45
CA SER A 117 26.32 -1.60 -1.52
C SER A 117 26.99 -1.37 -0.16
N GLY A 118 26.30 -1.68 0.95
CA GLY A 118 26.76 -1.37 2.31
C GLY A 118 26.73 0.12 2.69
N LYS A 119 26.42 1.01 1.73
CA LYS A 119 26.30 2.45 1.96
C LYS A 119 25.19 2.75 2.96
N LYS A 120 25.42 3.77 3.79
CA LYS A 120 24.42 4.29 4.71
C LYS A 120 23.46 5.21 3.97
N HIS A 121 22.18 5.06 4.25
CA HIS A 121 21.09 5.86 3.75
C HIS A 121 20.22 6.31 4.92
N TYR A 122 19.51 7.41 4.72
CA TYR A 122 18.55 7.95 5.67
C TYR A 122 17.23 8.18 4.95
N ILE A 123 16.14 7.75 5.57
CA ILE A 123 14.78 8.05 5.14
C ILE A 123 14.08 8.81 6.26
N THR A 124 13.58 10.01 5.94
CA THR A 124 12.76 10.84 6.84
C THR A 124 11.38 11.03 6.22
N PRO A 125 10.36 11.48 6.98
CA PRO A 125 9.06 11.84 6.43
C PRO A 125 9.15 12.76 5.21
N GLU A 126 9.98 13.80 5.27
CA GLU A 126 10.17 14.75 4.18
C GLU A 126 10.81 14.07 2.97
N LYS A 127 11.86 13.27 3.21
CA LYS A 127 12.58 12.60 2.14
C LYS A 127 11.69 11.58 1.42
N ALA A 128 10.84 10.87 2.15
CA ALA A 128 9.88 9.92 1.57
C ALA A 128 8.88 10.63 0.66
N ILE A 129 8.33 11.77 1.08
CA ILE A 129 7.43 12.58 0.24
C ILE A 129 8.17 13.12 -0.99
N GLN A 130 9.37 13.68 -0.83
CA GLN A 130 10.18 14.18 -1.93
C GLN A 130 10.48 13.10 -2.97
N ILE A 131 10.87 11.89 -2.53
CA ILE A 131 11.15 10.77 -3.44
C ILE A 131 9.90 10.40 -4.23
N GLN A 132 8.74 10.33 -3.59
CA GLN A 132 7.49 10.01 -4.28
C GLN A 132 7.12 11.09 -5.32
N PHE A 133 7.29 12.38 -5.00
CA PHE A 133 7.12 13.46 -5.98
C PHE A 133 8.10 13.36 -7.14
N ASP A 134 9.34 12.96 -6.85
CA ASP A 134 10.39 12.75 -7.85
C ASP A 134 10.14 11.52 -8.73
N LEU A 135 9.53 10.46 -8.19
CA LEU A 135 9.02 9.34 -8.99
C LEU A 135 7.91 9.82 -9.92
N GLY A 136 7.09 10.76 -9.46
CA GLY A 136 5.97 11.29 -10.23
C GLY A 136 4.79 10.33 -10.27
N VAL A 137 4.50 9.65 -9.17
CA VAL A 137 3.31 8.78 -9.01
C VAL A 137 2.00 9.58 -8.89
N ASP A 138 0.88 8.86 -8.89
CA ASP A 138 -0.49 9.39 -8.75
C ASP A 138 -1.01 9.32 -7.31
N MET A 139 -0.50 8.38 -6.52
CA MET A 139 -0.91 8.17 -5.13
C MET A 139 0.33 7.92 -4.27
N MET A 140 0.34 8.44 -3.05
CA MET A 140 1.49 8.43 -2.16
C MET A 140 1.09 8.01 -0.75
N VAL A 141 1.95 7.25 -0.09
CA VAL A 141 1.76 6.83 1.30
C VAL A 141 2.78 7.55 2.19
N CYS A 142 2.33 8.09 3.31
CA CYS A 142 3.21 8.68 4.32
C CYS A 142 4.17 7.66 4.91
N LEU A 143 5.35 8.12 5.33
CA LEU A 143 6.23 7.31 6.15
C LEU A 143 5.59 7.10 7.53
N ASP A 144 5.52 5.84 7.94
CA ASP A 144 4.98 5.38 9.21
C ASP A 144 5.97 4.44 9.90
N ASP A 145 5.68 4.10 11.16
CA ASP A 145 6.47 3.13 11.92
C ASP A 145 5.65 1.86 12.15
N PRO A 146 5.85 0.80 11.35
CA PRO A 146 5.12 -0.47 11.49
C PRO A 146 5.81 -1.38 12.53
N PRO A 147 5.29 -1.48 13.77
CA PRO A 147 5.89 -2.33 14.79
C PRO A 147 5.67 -3.82 14.46
N PRO A 148 6.59 -4.72 14.86
CA PRO A 148 6.33 -6.16 14.85
C PRO A 148 5.14 -6.53 15.74
N ASN A 149 4.32 -7.51 15.32
CA ASN A 149 3.16 -7.98 16.08
C ASN A 149 3.51 -8.52 17.48
N SER A 150 4.77 -8.88 17.72
CA SER A 150 5.26 -9.37 19.02
C SER A 150 5.58 -8.25 20.02
N TYR A 151 5.38 -6.99 19.65
CA TYR A 151 5.64 -5.85 20.54
C TYR A 151 4.57 -5.73 21.62
N THR A 152 4.97 -5.28 22.81
CA THR A 152 4.02 -4.99 23.89
C THR A 152 3.17 -3.76 23.53
N LYS A 153 2.00 -3.61 24.17
CA LYS A 153 1.12 -2.47 23.96
C LYS A 153 1.83 -1.13 24.07
N GLU A 154 2.73 -0.97 25.05
CA GLU A 154 3.49 0.28 25.27
C GLU A 154 4.42 0.58 24.08
N LYS A 155 5.03 -0.45 23.49
CA LYS A 155 5.87 -0.28 22.29
C LYS A 155 5.05 0.02 21.04
N ILE A 156 3.85 -0.56 20.93
CA ILE A 156 2.91 -0.24 19.84
C ILE A 156 2.42 1.20 19.99
N GLU A 157 2.09 1.65 21.21
CA GLU A 157 1.72 3.03 21.48
C GLU A 157 2.85 3.99 21.09
N ALA A 158 4.10 3.71 21.45
CA ALA A 158 5.24 4.51 21.01
C ALA A 158 5.39 4.57 19.47
N ALA A 159 5.06 3.49 18.75
CA ALA A 159 5.05 3.48 17.30
C ALA A 159 3.89 4.30 16.70
N VAL A 160 2.73 4.33 17.37
CA VAL A 160 1.61 5.22 17.03
C VAL A 160 2.01 6.68 17.18
N GLU A 161 2.61 7.07 18.31
CA GLU A 161 3.09 8.44 18.54
C GLU A 161 4.07 8.89 17.45
N ARG A 162 5.04 8.02 17.12
CA ARG A 162 6.01 8.30 16.05
C ARG A 162 5.34 8.40 14.69
N THR A 163 4.38 7.52 14.38
CA THR A 163 3.61 7.56 13.13
C THR A 163 2.83 8.88 13.00
N LEU A 164 2.21 9.35 14.08
CA LEU A 164 1.47 10.62 14.10
C LEU A 164 2.40 11.83 13.92
N ALA A 165 3.54 11.84 14.62
CA ALA A 165 4.56 12.87 14.45
C ALA A 165 5.09 12.92 13.00
N TRP A 166 5.31 11.77 12.38
CA TRP A 166 5.75 11.65 11.00
C TRP A 166 4.66 12.00 9.98
N ALA A 167 3.40 11.67 10.23
CA ALA A 167 2.28 12.05 9.38
C ALA A 167 2.14 13.58 9.29
N ARG A 168 2.29 14.29 10.42
CA ARG A 168 2.33 15.76 10.45
C ARG A 168 3.43 16.32 9.55
N ARG A 169 4.64 15.78 9.67
CA ARG A 169 5.79 16.17 8.84
C ARG A 169 5.59 15.85 7.36
N CYS A 170 5.00 14.69 7.05
CA CYS A 170 4.65 14.32 5.67
C CYS A 170 3.66 15.32 5.06
N MET A 171 2.61 15.71 5.80
CA MET A 171 1.62 16.68 5.32
C MET A 171 2.24 18.06 5.07
N ILE A 172 3.11 18.53 5.96
CA ILE A 172 3.83 19.80 5.79
C ILE A 172 4.71 19.76 4.52
N GLU A 173 5.52 18.71 4.35
CA GLU A 173 6.37 18.59 3.16
C GLU A 173 5.53 18.43 1.88
N TYR A 174 4.43 17.70 1.93
CA TYR A 174 3.53 17.53 0.80
C TYR A 174 2.96 18.88 0.35
N LYS A 175 2.40 19.68 1.27
CA LYS A 175 1.90 21.04 0.97
C LYS A 175 2.99 21.92 0.35
N LYS A 176 4.22 21.84 0.88
CA LYS A 176 5.38 22.56 0.35
C LYS A 176 5.73 22.11 -1.07
N GLN A 177 5.80 20.81 -1.34
CA GLN A 177 6.12 20.27 -2.67
C GLN A 177 5.06 20.66 -3.71
N ILE A 178 3.77 20.64 -3.37
CA ILE A 178 2.70 21.13 -4.23
C ILE A 178 2.93 22.60 -4.61
N LYS A 179 3.24 23.46 -3.64
CA LYS A 179 3.51 24.89 -3.86
C LYS A 179 4.76 25.14 -4.68
N GLU A 180 5.89 24.53 -4.31
CA GLU A 180 7.19 24.74 -4.97
C GLU A 180 7.19 24.24 -6.42
N ARG A 181 6.52 23.12 -6.68
CA ARG A 181 6.37 22.54 -8.02
C ARG A 181 5.21 23.13 -8.82
N LYS A 182 4.42 24.03 -8.23
CA LYS A 182 3.24 24.67 -8.84
C LYS A 182 2.27 23.64 -9.41
N ILE A 183 1.96 22.63 -8.61
CA ILE A 183 1.07 21.54 -9.03
C ILE A 183 -0.37 21.99 -8.83
N GLU A 184 -1.12 22.02 -9.94
CA GLU A 184 -2.54 22.30 -9.93
C GLU A 184 -3.32 21.24 -9.14
N LYS A 185 -4.45 21.63 -8.55
CA LYS A 185 -5.24 20.79 -7.65
C LYS A 185 -5.66 19.47 -8.31
N GLU A 186 -5.97 19.49 -9.60
CA GLU A 186 -6.43 18.34 -10.38
C GLU A 186 -5.29 17.37 -10.72
N ASN A 187 -4.04 17.85 -10.69
CA ASN A 187 -2.84 17.09 -11.06
C ASN A 187 -2.03 16.63 -9.85
N ARG A 188 -2.46 16.99 -8.63
CA ARG A 188 -1.76 16.58 -7.42
C ARG A 188 -1.87 15.07 -7.20
N PRO A 189 -0.80 14.42 -6.73
CA PRO A 189 -0.91 13.04 -6.29
C PRO A 189 -1.81 12.95 -5.05
N LEU A 190 -2.61 11.91 -4.93
CA LEU A 190 -3.41 11.67 -3.72
C LEU A 190 -2.47 11.26 -2.57
N ILE A 191 -2.74 11.74 -1.36
CA ILE A 191 -1.91 11.43 -0.18
C ILE A 191 -2.69 10.61 0.85
N PHE A 192 -2.05 9.53 1.31
CA PHE A 192 -2.57 8.58 2.27
C PHE A 192 -1.74 8.60 3.55
N CYS A 193 -2.40 8.80 4.68
CA CYS A 193 -1.80 8.53 5.99
C CYS A 193 -1.95 7.05 6.36
N VAL A 194 -1.19 6.57 7.34
CA VAL A 194 -1.24 5.17 7.78
C VAL A 194 -1.67 5.10 9.23
N ILE A 195 -2.70 4.32 9.49
CA ILE A 195 -3.23 4.04 10.82
C ILE A 195 -2.42 2.88 11.40
N GLN A 196 -1.72 3.13 12.51
CA GLN A 196 -1.10 2.10 13.34
C GLN A 196 -1.95 1.86 14.60
N GLY A 197 -1.52 0.98 15.51
CA GLY A 197 -2.23 0.70 16.76
C GLY A 197 -2.34 -0.76 17.12
N GLY A 198 -1.79 -1.65 16.30
CA GLY A 198 -1.72 -3.05 16.67
C GLY A 198 -3.04 -3.79 16.53
N GLU A 199 -3.24 -4.76 17.44
CA GLU A 199 -4.52 -5.37 17.77
C GLU A 199 -5.39 -4.49 18.70
N TYR A 200 -4.83 -3.41 19.24
CA TYR A 200 -5.45 -2.60 20.30
C TYR A 200 -6.41 -1.55 19.71
N LEU A 201 -7.72 -1.77 19.89
CA LEU A 201 -8.77 -0.90 19.35
C LEU A 201 -8.68 0.55 19.86
N ASP A 202 -8.27 0.76 21.11
CA ASP A 202 -8.09 2.09 21.68
C ASP A 202 -6.95 2.86 21.01
N LEU A 203 -5.84 2.18 20.68
CA LEU A 203 -4.72 2.79 19.94
C LEU A 203 -5.09 3.05 18.48
N ARG A 204 -5.85 2.14 17.84
CA ARG A 204 -6.39 2.36 16.49
C ARG A 204 -7.28 3.60 16.46
N LYS A 205 -8.18 3.73 17.43
CA LYS A 205 -9.07 4.89 17.56
C LYS A 205 -8.28 6.19 17.72
N LYS A 206 -7.35 6.23 18.68
CA LYS A 206 -6.48 7.38 18.91
C LYS A 206 -5.76 7.80 17.62
N CYS A 207 -5.15 6.83 16.92
CA CYS A 207 -4.42 7.10 15.69
C CYS A 207 -5.33 7.69 14.59
N VAL A 208 -6.54 7.15 14.39
CA VAL A 208 -7.49 7.70 13.41
C VAL A 208 -7.90 9.12 13.76
N GLU A 209 -8.28 9.38 15.01
CA GLU A 209 -8.73 10.70 15.47
C GLU A 209 -7.65 11.77 15.26
N GLU A 210 -6.41 11.49 15.69
CA GLU A 210 -5.30 12.44 15.52
C GLU A 210 -4.88 12.62 14.06
N LEU A 211 -4.96 11.58 13.22
CA LEU A 211 -4.73 11.72 11.78
C LEU A 211 -5.77 12.64 11.15
N ILE A 212 -7.05 12.53 11.52
CA ILE A 212 -8.10 13.45 11.06
C ILE A 212 -7.75 14.90 11.43
N GLU A 213 -7.33 15.13 12.67
CA GLU A 213 -6.92 16.46 13.14
C GLU A 213 -5.73 17.02 12.34
N ILE A 214 -4.70 16.20 12.07
CA ILE A 214 -3.55 16.60 11.24
C ILE A 214 -4.01 17.03 9.84
N GLY A 215 -4.97 16.32 9.23
CA GLY A 215 -5.54 16.69 7.93
C GLY A 215 -6.40 17.96 7.95
N LEU A 216 -6.84 18.41 9.12
CA LEU A 216 -7.58 19.67 9.28
C LEU A 216 -6.68 20.83 9.72
N SER A 217 -5.42 20.55 10.07
CA SER A 217 -4.44 21.54 10.50
C SER A 217 -3.99 22.46 9.36
N GLU A 218 -3.80 23.74 9.69
CA GLU A 218 -3.20 24.77 8.83
C GLU A 218 -1.66 24.83 8.95
N GLU A 219 -1.05 23.89 9.68
CA GLU A 219 0.41 23.77 9.71
C GLU A 219 0.98 23.47 8.31
N GLY A 220 2.07 24.16 7.97
CA GLY A 220 2.70 24.05 6.66
C GLY A 220 1.91 24.66 5.49
N GLY A 221 0.78 25.31 5.74
CA GLY A 221 -0.09 25.92 4.73
C GLY A 221 -1.58 25.57 4.93
N PRO A 222 -2.48 26.03 4.03
CA PRO A 222 -3.94 25.87 4.19
C PRO A 222 -4.35 24.43 4.55
N ALA A 223 -5.43 24.30 5.33
CA ALA A 223 -5.95 23.00 5.74
C ALA A 223 -6.18 22.09 4.52
N MET A 224 -5.74 20.84 4.64
CA MET A 224 -5.77 19.87 3.55
C MET A 224 -6.02 18.46 4.09
N ARG A 225 -7.23 17.97 3.84
CA ARG A 225 -7.65 16.63 4.26
C ARG A 225 -6.84 15.56 3.56
N TRP A 226 -6.63 14.44 4.24
CA TRP A 226 -6.15 13.21 3.63
C TRP A 226 -7.12 12.71 2.56
N ASP A 227 -6.58 12.24 1.43
CA ASP A 227 -7.39 11.60 0.40
C ASP A 227 -7.79 10.18 0.80
N GLY A 228 -6.92 9.52 1.57
CA GLY A 228 -7.22 8.21 2.13
C GLY A 228 -6.43 7.88 3.38
N TYR A 229 -6.86 6.77 3.99
CA TYR A 229 -6.32 6.22 5.22
C TYR A 229 -5.95 4.76 4.96
N GLY A 230 -4.70 4.44 5.23
CA GLY A 230 -4.14 3.11 5.10
C GLY A 230 -4.24 2.32 6.41
N PHE A 231 -4.61 1.05 6.35
CA PHE A 231 -4.48 0.12 7.48
C PHE A 231 -3.03 -0.38 7.59
N GLY A 232 -2.28 0.16 8.53
CA GLY A 232 -0.91 -0.27 8.80
C GLY A 232 -0.85 -1.60 9.54
N ALA A 233 0.10 -2.46 9.12
CA ALA A 233 0.45 -3.76 9.68
C ALA A 233 -0.73 -4.76 9.79
N ARG A 234 -0.72 -5.80 8.94
CA ARG A 234 -1.66 -6.93 9.03
C ARG A 234 -1.46 -7.68 10.36
N HIS A 235 -2.35 -7.41 11.31
CA HIS A 235 -2.33 -8.08 12.60
C HIS A 235 -2.98 -9.47 12.49
N VAL A 236 -2.30 -10.42 13.10
CA VAL A 236 -2.74 -11.81 13.21
C VAL A 236 -2.62 -12.23 14.67
N ASP A 237 -3.48 -13.15 15.08
CA ASP A 237 -3.37 -13.78 16.40
C ASP A 237 -2.16 -14.74 16.48
N SER A 238 -2.02 -15.42 17.62
CA SER A 238 -0.95 -16.41 17.85
C SER A 238 -0.98 -17.61 16.91
N GLU A 239 -2.13 -17.88 16.28
CA GLU A 239 -2.33 -18.96 15.31
C GLU A 239 -2.13 -18.47 13.86
N GLY A 240 -1.91 -17.17 13.66
CA GLY A 240 -1.75 -16.56 12.35
C GLY A 240 -3.07 -16.17 11.69
N ASN A 241 -4.20 -16.30 12.39
CA ASN A 241 -5.50 -15.89 11.87
C ASN A 241 -5.60 -14.37 11.84
N PHE A 242 -6.14 -13.85 10.74
CA PHE A 242 -6.33 -12.43 10.56
C PHE A 242 -7.36 -11.86 11.54
N LEU A 243 -6.98 -10.80 12.27
CA LEU A 243 -7.86 -10.11 13.22
C LEU A 243 -8.86 -9.21 12.50
N ALA A 244 -9.87 -9.84 11.90
CA ALA A 244 -10.89 -9.17 11.09
C ALA A 244 -11.64 -8.05 11.85
N GLU A 245 -11.87 -8.23 13.15
CA GLU A 245 -12.57 -7.25 14.00
C GLU A 245 -11.83 -5.91 14.10
N VAL A 246 -10.49 -5.94 14.16
CA VAL A 246 -9.65 -4.73 14.19
C VAL A 246 -9.77 -3.97 12.87
N LEU A 247 -9.80 -4.71 11.75
CA LEU A 247 -9.96 -4.15 10.42
C LEU A 247 -11.35 -3.52 10.24
N GLU A 248 -12.41 -4.18 10.69
CA GLU A 248 -13.77 -3.66 10.66
C GLU A 248 -13.94 -2.41 11.53
N TYR A 249 -13.51 -2.49 12.79
CA TYR A 249 -13.57 -1.38 13.74
C TYR A 249 -12.83 -0.15 13.20
N THR A 250 -11.63 -0.34 12.66
CA THR A 250 -10.84 0.76 12.10
C THR A 250 -11.54 1.39 10.88
N ALA A 251 -12.17 0.59 10.03
CA ALA A 251 -12.92 1.10 8.88
C ALA A 251 -14.07 2.04 9.29
N ASP A 252 -14.79 1.70 10.36
CA ASP A 252 -15.93 2.46 10.86
C ASP A 252 -15.53 3.85 11.41
N LEU A 253 -14.27 4.02 11.84
CA LEU A 253 -13.74 5.29 12.33
C LEU A 253 -13.29 6.23 11.20
N ILE A 254 -12.97 5.70 10.02
CA ILE A 254 -12.43 6.49 8.91
C ILE A 254 -13.55 7.32 8.25
N PRO A 255 -13.32 8.63 8.00
CA PRO A 255 -14.30 9.50 7.35
C PRO A 255 -14.88 8.90 6.07
N GLU A 256 -16.21 8.96 5.94
CA GLU A 256 -16.99 8.35 4.86
C GLU A 256 -16.44 8.68 3.45
N ASN A 257 -16.08 9.95 3.24
CA ASN A 257 -15.66 10.46 1.94
C ASN A 257 -14.21 10.12 1.58
N SER A 258 -13.41 9.63 2.53
CA SER A 258 -12.01 9.25 2.30
C SER A 258 -11.87 7.82 1.79
N LEU A 259 -10.79 7.57 1.04
CA LEU A 259 -10.40 6.23 0.60
C LEU A 259 -9.87 5.40 1.76
N ARG A 260 -10.13 4.09 1.71
CA ARG A 260 -9.69 3.11 2.72
C ARG A 260 -8.79 2.09 2.04
N PHE A 261 -7.50 2.12 2.38
CA PHE A 261 -6.48 1.28 1.77
C PHE A 261 -6.00 0.18 2.73
N ALA A 262 -6.31 -1.07 2.43
CA ALA A 262 -5.89 -2.21 3.23
C ALA A 262 -4.49 -2.68 2.78
N LEU A 263 -3.44 -2.09 3.38
CA LEU A 263 -2.06 -2.33 2.95
C LEU A 263 -1.65 -3.79 3.15
N GLY A 264 -1.14 -4.41 2.08
CA GLY A 264 -0.59 -5.76 2.10
C GLY A 264 -1.61 -6.90 2.19
N ILE A 265 -2.92 -6.61 2.09
CA ILE A 265 -3.97 -7.62 2.03
C ILE A 265 -4.15 -8.09 0.59
N GLY A 266 -4.13 -9.41 0.35
CA GLY A 266 -4.28 -9.91 -1.01
C GLY A 266 -4.63 -11.37 -1.22
N THR A 267 -5.02 -12.13 -0.19
CA THR A 267 -5.70 -13.40 -0.46
C THR A 267 -7.15 -13.12 -0.88
N PRO A 268 -7.77 -13.93 -1.75
CA PRO A 268 -9.14 -13.67 -2.21
C PRO A 268 -10.14 -13.52 -1.04
N GLU A 269 -10.05 -14.39 -0.03
CA GLU A 269 -10.93 -14.39 1.14
C GLU A 269 -10.77 -13.13 2.00
N ASP A 270 -9.53 -12.64 2.18
CA ASP A 270 -9.29 -11.42 2.95
C ASP A 270 -9.75 -10.19 2.17
N ILE A 271 -9.62 -10.17 0.83
CA ILE A 271 -10.14 -9.09 -0.02
C ILE A 271 -11.66 -9.03 0.10
N VAL A 272 -12.37 -10.14 -0.10
CA VAL A 272 -13.84 -10.19 -0.02
C VAL A 272 -14.31 -9.69 1.35
N ARG A 273 -13.72 -10.19 2.43
CA ARG A 273 -14.03 -9.77 3.80
C ARG A 273 -13.78 -8.29 4.02
N SER A 274 -12.66 -7.78 3.53
CA SER A 274 -12.32 -6.35 3.66
C SER A 274 -13.28 -5.45 2.88
N VAL A 275 -13.71 -5.85 1.69
CA VAL A 275 -14.74 -5.13 0.92
C VAL A 275 -16.06 -5.10 1.69
N GLN A 276 -16.44 -6.20 2.35
CA GLN A 276 -17.62 -6.24 3.21
C GLN A 276 -17.53 -5.30 4.42
N PHE A 277 -16.33 -4.96 4.89
CA PHE A 277 -16.09 -3.93 5.90
C PHE A 277 -15.95 -2.51 5.33
N GLY A 278 -16.00 -2.37 4.00
CA GLY A 278 -15.96 -1.10 3.29
C GLY A 278 -14.57 -0.59 2.95
N TRP A 279 -13.56 -1.47 2.82
CA TRP A 279 -12.24 -1.15 2.26
C TRP A 279 -12.31 -1.06 0.73
N ASP A 280 -11.52 -0.14 0.15
CA ASP A 280 -11.59 0.23 -1.26
C ASP A 280 -10.38 -0.24 -2.08
N MET A 281 -9.21 -0.33 -1.45
CA MET A 281 -7.94 -0.53 -2.16
C MET A 281 -7.15 -1.64 -1.48
N PHE A 282 -6.50 -2.47 -2.31
CA PHE A 282 -5.72 -3.63 -1.88
C PHE A 282 -4.42 -3.70 -2.67
N ASP A 283 -3.35 -4.17 -2.05
CA ASP A 283 -2.10 -4.46 -2.72
C ASP A 283 -1.46 -5.72 -2.15
N CYS A 284 -0.89 -6.55 -3.01
CA CYS A 284 -0.14 -7.70 -2.53
C CYS A 284 0.78 -8.32 -3.59
N VAL A 285 1.85 -8.95 -3.12
CA VAL A 285 2.73 -9.78 -3.94
C VAL A 285 2.17 -11.19 -4.20
N ILE A 286 1.12 -11.61 -3.47
CA ILE A 286 0.63 -12.99 -3.43
C ILE A 286 0.38 -13.57 -4.83
N PRO A 287 -0.41 -12.93 -5.72
CA PRO A 287 -0.73 -13.54 -7.02
C PRO A 287 0.52 -13.88 -7.84
N THR A 288 1.46 -12.93 -7.94
CA THR A 288 2.69 -13.14 -8.72
C THR A 288 3.68 -14.08 -8.01
N ARG A 289 3.72 -14.07 -6.68
CA ARG A 289 4.62 -14.92 -5.89
C ARG A 289 4.19 -16.38 -5.94
N GLU A 290 2.91 -16.63 -5.72
CA GLU A 290 2.35 -17.99 -5.72
C GLU A 290 2.46 -18.61 -7.11
N ALA A 291 2.18 -17.85 -8.19
CA ALA A 291 2.36 -18.31 -9.56
C ALA A 291 3.81 -18.79 -9.84
N ARG A 292 4.83 -18.05 -9.37
CA ARG A 292 6.24 -18.47 -9.51
C ARG A 292 6.61 -19.72 -8.70
N HIS A 293 5.82 -20.07 -7.69
CA HIS A 293 5.96 -21.31 -6.92
C HIS A 293 5.01 -22.42 -7.44
N GLY A 294 4.33 -22.19 -8.57
CA GLY A 294 3.42 -23.15 -9.19
C GLY A 294 2.04 -23.22 -8.54
N ARG A 295 1.73 -22.36 -7.56
CA ARG A 295 0.40 -22.30 -6.95
C ARG A 295 -0.52 -21.38 -7.75
N ILE A 296 -1.67 -21.90 -8.12
CA ILE A 296 -2.68 -21.23 -8.95
C ILE A 296 -3.99 -21.14 -8.17
N PHE A 297 -4.68 -20.00 -8.29
CA PHE A 297 -6.03 -19.78 -7.77
C PHE A 297 -7.06 -20.15 -8.84
N LEU A 298 -8.06 -20.93 -8.49
CA LEU A 298 -9.15 -21.36 -9.37
C LEU A 298 -10.49 -20.92 -8.77
N TRP A 299 -11.39 -20.41 -9.59
CA TRP A 299 -12.75 -20.09 -9.17
C TRP A 299 -13.55 -21.37 -8.95
N LYS A 300 -14.32 -21.42 -7.87
CA LYS A 300 -15.12 -22.61 -7.50
C LYS A 300 -16.61 -22.31 -7.41
N SER A 301 -16.98 -21.14 -6.90
CA SER A 301 -18.38 -20.78 -6.67
C SER A 301 -18.58 -19.27 -6.66
N ASN A 302 -19.78 -18.83 -7.01
CA ASN A 302 -20.19 -17.42 -6.90
C ASN A 302 -20.67 -17.05 -5.48
N ASP A 303 -20.77 -18.01 -4.56
CA ASP A 303 -21.08 -17.73 -3.16
C ASP A 303 -19.83 -17.29 -2.39
N LEU A 304 -19.59 -15.98 -2.39
CA LEU A 304 -18.45 -15.34 -1.73
C LEU A 304 -18.43 -15.49 -0.19
N ASN A 305 -19.51 -15.99 0.44
CA ASN A 305 -19.53 -16.27 1.88
C ASN A 305 -19.09 -17.70 2.21
N GLY A 306 -18.91 -18.55 1.19
CA GLY A 306 -18.48 -19.93 1.32
C GLY A 306 -17.07 -20.18 0.77
N ASP A 307 -16.82 -21.42 0.38
CA ASP A 307 -15.58 -21.83 -0.29
C ASP A 307 -15.65 -21.49 -1.79
N PHE A 308 -15.39 -20.22 -2.12
CA PHE A 308 -15.58 -19.66 -3.46
C PHE A 308 -14.40 -19.83 -4.40
N TYR A 309 -13.24 -20.23 -3.88
CA TYR A 309 -12.04 -20.48 -4.67
C TYR A 309 -11.25 -21.65 -4.08
N GLU A 310 -10.47 -22.32 -4.90
CA GLU A 310 -9.47 -23.29 -4.42
C GLU A 310 -8.08 -22.96 -4.95
N THR A 311 -7.07 -23.63 -4.41
CA THR A 311 -5.72 -23.52 -4.95
C THR A 311 -5.15 -24.87 -5.32
N ILE A 312 -4.54 -24.94 -6.49
CA ILE A 312 -3.79 -26.11 -6.94
C ILE A 312 -2.30 -25.79 -7.02
N ASN A 313 -1.47 -26.83 -7.01
CA ASN A 313 -0.07 -26.71 -7.39
C ASN A 313 0.17 -27.43 -8.71
N ILE A 314 0.46 -26.66 -9.77
CA ILE A 314 0.62 -27.16 -11.13
C ILE A 314 1.80 -28.11 -11.29
N SER A 315 2.75 -28.11 -10.35
CA SER A 315 3.88 -29.05 -10.36
C SER A 315 3.51 -30.46 -9.88
N ASN A 316 2.27 -30.70 -9.45
CA ASN A 316 1.81 -32.02 -9.03
C ASN A 316 1.72 -32.97 -10.23
N SER A 317 2.21 -34.21 -10.07
CA SER A 317 2.25 -35.21 -11.14
C SER A 317 0.88 -35.54 -11.76
N LYS A 318 -0.22 -35.30 -11.03
CA LYS A 318 -1.58 -35.51 -11.55
C LYS A 318 -1.90 -34.64 -12.79
N PHE A 319 -1.18 -33.54 -12.99
CA PHE A 319 -1.38 -32.62 -14.12
C PHE A 319 -0.43 -32.90 -15.30
N LYS A 320 0.45 -33.91 -15.21
CA LYS A 320 1.49 -34.19 -16.22
C LYS A 320 0.92 -34.37 -17.63
N ASP A 321 -0.21 -35.08 -17.71
CA ASP A 321 -0.88 -35.42 -18.96
C ASP A 321 -2.25 -34.70 -19.06
N ASP A 322 -2.45 -33.62 -18.31
CA ASP A 322 -3.63 -32.77 -18.38
C ASP A 322 -3.42 -31.67 -19.44
N PHE A 323 -4.10 -31.81 -20.58
CA PHE A 323 -4.01 -30.88 -21.70
C PHE A 323 -5.13 -29.84 -21.70
N ASN A 324 -5.94 -29.76 -20.63
CA ASN A 324 -6.97 -28.74 -20.50
C ASN A 324 -6.36 -27.37 -20.15
N PRO A 325 -7.07 -26.26 -20.46
CA PRO A 325 -6.71 -24.96 -19.89
C PRO A 325 -6.79 -25.01 -18.35
N ILE A 326 -6.02 -24.13 -17.69
CA ILE A 326 -6.02 -23.99 -16.23
C ILE A 326 -7.45 -23.77 -15.71
N GLU A 327 -8.19 -22.88 -16.35
CA GLU A 327 -9.59 -22.56 -16.04
C GLU A 327 -10.31 -22.16 -17.33
N LYS A 328 -11.51 -22.70 -17.56
CA LYS A 328 -12.24 -22.50 -18.82
C LYS A 328 -12.86 -21.11 -18.96
N GLU A 329 -13.22 -20.50 -17.84
CA GLU A 329 -13.94 -19.22 -17.79
C GLU A 329 -13.02 -18.04 -17.42
N CYS A 330 -11.74 -18.31 -17.18
CA CYS A 330 -10.71 -17.27 -17.02
C CYS A 330 -10.39 -16.70 -18.41
N ILE A 331 -10.54 -15.38 -18.56
CA ILE A 331 -10.42 -14.64 -19.83
C ILE A 331 -8.97 -14.48 -20.23
#